data_AF-A0AAW2Z884-F1
#
_entry.id   AF-A0AAW2Z884-F1
#
_cell.length_a   1.000
_cell.length_b   1.000
_cell.length_c   1.000
_cell.angle_alpha   90.00
_cell.angle_beta   90.00
_cell.angle_gamma   90.00
#
_symmetry.space_group_name_H-M   'P 1'
#
loop_
_entity.id
_entity.type
_entity.pdbx_description
1 polymer ?
#
loop_
_entity_poly.entity_id
_entity_poly.type
_entity_poly.pdbx_seq_one_letter_code
_entity_poly.pdbx_strand_id
1 'polypeptide(L)'
;MVVHNYYDTVFALRGAEHSSDPDGLIQDFVEFFTSSEVGKKFHLNIKWDLLYSNTQSSDIKKELKEMDVGRTLVMFIRAQNSGLFMTKLENENLLVSAFEASLPMRAIMSAPSSIRVKCPGAAVEVDHAHLTSSSFLKEFSKHVETLSNNKLDDTSSKFFKSGEKNSDAKDVVDPKYVTTWLLSAISGNSGMSEAAVRVTKTIKDFVESNKRRDPTWFVIKVPLQTSLIRRYGEEEGYVIYKLTIIEFLVCSCIKYFTIHHEKRSVSDVLFQMIKKIANKIKKLGSFPLEAGSEFSNFVVQAIQKHVVVIEKVRAVIDANWEAIQNNYQERRTIKFKAPDSGAQDCYLKFVALQKFICSLSEPTDYRTKIPFRPHISGSENFLFEYELKLPSTPIDQSNEILGGVLDFQSFEKYFKGATEQYSNNPEAWSNALLTMFHAAVIKDSMCVNAHPILKQHKTGLDISILSDLLLPFKHQMQILEEICNYVTKRDKKAKFPSLTDSLTIDDEDSFATRFCEQNSSMIQYKKMIQDKSEQLRKANEDAVIEQKVVYNQLIRRSQEIPCERILHMMRRNCESCSCRRNAESMKGSVYEWPLPKEDNKINSVIFELRMPKDLAELRDMIYLVMFEACQ
;
A
#
# COMPACT_ATOMS: atom_id res chain seq x y z
N MET A 1 1.30 11.79 -4.12
CA MET A 1 0.84 10.69 -5.01
C MET A 1 1.97 9.68 -5.22
N VAL A 2 2.42 8.99 -4.16
CA VAL A 2 3.37 7.85 -4.23
C VAL A 2 2.97 6.90 -3.11
N VAL A 3 1.91 6.11 -3.36
CA VAL A 3 1.58 4.96 -2.52
C VAL A 3 1.39 3.79 -3.47
N HIS A 4 2.50 3.21 -3.91
CA HIS A 4 2.47 1.87 -4.50
C HIS A 4 3.42 0.94 -3.75
N ASN A 5 2.75 -0.01 -3.10
CA ASN A 5 3.23 -1.23 -2.46
C ASN A 5 4.58 -1.76 -2.95
N TYR A 6 5.52 -1.97 -2.02
CA TYR A 6 6.23 -3.21 -1.62
C TYR A 6 6.72 -4.25 -2.65
N TYR A 7 6.33 -4.19 -3.92
CA TYR A 7 6.67 -5.09 -5.02
C TYR A 7 7.92 -4.66 -5.78
N ASP A 8 8.27 -3.39 -5.72
CA ASP A 8 9.31 -2.82 -6.56
C ASP A 8 10.74 -3.11 -6.10
N THR A 9 11.05 -3.59 -4.90
CA THR A 9 12.49 -3.68 -4.53
C THR A 9 13.24 -4.84 -5.20
N VAL A 10 12.55 -5.88 -5.66
CA VAL A 10 13.15 -6.96 -6.45
C VAL A 10 12.80 -6.81 -7.93
N PHE A 11 11.64 -6.23 -8.25
CA PHE A 11 11.28 -5.89 -9.63
C PHE A 11 12.05 -4.68 -10.16
N ALA A 12 12.33 -3.65 -9.36
CA ALA A 12 13.14 -2.50 -9.76
C ALA A 12 14.60 -2.85 -10.06
N LEU A 13 15.05 -4.08 -9.74
CA LEU A 13 16.31 -4.64 -10.25
C LEU A 13 16.30 -4.84 -11.77
N ARG A 14 15.12 -4.87 -12.41
CA ARG A 14 14.94 -4.83 -13.85
C ARG A 14 14.00 -3.68 -14.17
N GLY A 15 14.53 -2.65 -14.83
CA GLY A 15 13.79 -1.45 -15.19
C GLY A 15 12.42 -1.76 -15.81
N ALA A 16 11.53 -0.78 -15.69
CA ALA A 16 10.21 -0.75 -16.29
C ALA A 16 10.24 -0.97 -17.81
N GLU A 17 10.40 -2.22 -18.22
CA GLU A 17 10.19 -2.74 -19.56
C GLU A 17 9.83 -4.22 -19.37
N HIS A 18 8.71 -4.60 -19.97
CA HIS A 18 8.19 -5.97 -20.06
C HIS A 18 9.26 -7.07 -19.93
N SER A 19 9.39 -7.69 -18.76
CA SER A 19 9.98 -9.03 -18.70
C SER A 19 9.07 -9.96 -17.90
N SER A 20 8.32 -10.72 -18.69
CA SER A 20 7.66 -11.97 -18.39
C SER A 20 8.67 -13.11 -18.12
N ASP A 21 9.80 -12.82 -17.47
CA ASP A 21 10.92 -13.75 -17.33
C ASP A 21 11.32 -13.99 -15.86
N PRO A 22 10.56 -14.82 -15.12
CA PRO A 22 10.88 -15.27 -13.76
C PRO A 22 12.17 -16.12 -13.67
N ASP A 23 12.80 -16.43 -14.80
CA ASP A 23 13.94 -17.35 -14.85
C ASP A 23 15.24 -16.64 -14.44
N GLY A 24 15.38 -15.36 -14.75
CA GLY A 24 16.58 -14.58 -14.45
C GLY A 24 16.85 -14.31 -12.95
N LEU A 25 15.81 -14.02 -12.15
CA LEU A 25 15.99 -13.74 -10.71
C LEU A 25 16.55 -14.96 -9.95
N ILE A 26 16.25 -16.14 -10.46
CA ILE A 26 16.47 -17.37 -9.74
C ILE A 26 17.70 -18.05 -10.27
N GLN A 27 18.00 -17.93 -11.57
CA GLN A 27 19.37 -18.13 -12.02
C GLN A 27 20.35 -17.28 -11.20
N ASP A 28 20.04 -15.99 -10.98
CA ASP A 28 20.83 -15.12 -10.08
C ASP A 28 20.91 -15.68 -8.65
N PHE A 29 19.82 -16.24 -8.11
CA PHE A 29 19.82 -16.86 -6.78
C PHE A 29 20.66 -18.14 -6.73
N VAL A 30 20.60 -18.98 -7.76
CA VAL A 30 21.34 -20.24 -7.86
C VAL A 30 22.83 -19.99 -8.03
N GLU A 31 23.19 -19.07 -8.93
CA GLU A 31 24.57 -18.60 -9.11
C GLU A 31 25.09 -17.94 -7.83
N PHE A 32 24.28 -17.12 -7.17
CA PHE A 32 24.62 -16.57 -5.86
C PHE A 32 24.83 -17.68 -4.83
N PHE A 33 23.88 -18.60 -4.69
CA PHE A 33 23.90 -19.62 -3.65
C PHE A 33 25.13 -20.52 -3.81
N THR A 34 25.45 -20.92 -5.04
CA THR A 34 26.64 -21.74 -5.36
C THR A 34 27.96 -20.99 -5.15
N SER A 35 27.99 -19.66 -5.33
CA SER A 35 29.20 -18.84 -5.19
C SER A 35 29.41 -18.22 -3.82
N SER A 36 28.35 -18.09 -3.02
CA SER A 36 28.32 -17.42 -1.71
C SER A 36 29.22 -18.07 -0.67
N GLU A 37 29.72 -17.27 0.29
CA GLU A 37 30.57 -17.76 1.38
C GLU A 37 29.75 -18.72 2.28
N VAL A 38 28.48 -18.39 2.54
CA VAL A 38 27.56 -19.24 3.29
C VAL A 38 27.25 -20.52 2.52
N GLY A 39 26.95 -20.45 1.22
CA GLY A 39 26.67 -21.64 0.41
C GLY A 39 27.86 -22.60 0.29
N LYS A 40 29.07 -22.06 0.16
CA LYS A 40 30.32 -22.84 0.19
C LYS A 40 30.59 -23.45 1.56
N LYS A 41 30.47 -22.65 2.65
CA LYS A 41 30.78 -23.11 4.01
C LYS A 41 29.84 -24.20 4.50
N PHE A 42 28.54 -24.10 4.17
CA PHE A 42 27.53 -25.04 4.66
C PHE A 42 27.15 -26.13 3.63
N HIS A 43 27.94 -26.28 2.56
CA HIS A 43 27.91 -27.39 1.58
C HIS A 43 26.52 -27.99 1.34
N LEU A 44 25.54 -27.16 1.00
CA LEU A 44 24.19 -27.63 0.72
C LEU A 44 24.14 -28.17 -0.71
N ASN A 45 23.95 -29.48 -0.83
CA ASN A 45 23.77 -30.14 -2.12
C ASN A 45 22.29 -29.99 -2.57
N ILE A 46 21.85 -28.75 -2.79
CA ILE A 46 20.53 -28.46 -3.36
C ILE A 46 20.67 -28.24 -4.86
N LYS A 47 19.96 -29.04 -5.65
CA LYS A 47 19.93 -28.92 -7.10
C LYS A 47 18.70 -28.13 -7.55
N TRP A 48 18.96 -27.02 -8.24
CA TRP A 48 17.95 -26.06 -8.68
C TRP A 48 17.68 -26.12 -10.19
N ASP A 49 18.44 -26.90 -10.96
CA ASP A 49 18.39 -26.97 -12.42
C ASP A 49 17.00 -27.35 -12.97
N LEU A 50 16.22 -28.12 -12.20
CA LEU A 50 14.86 -28.56 -12.54
C LEU A 50 13.76 -27.62 -12.04
N LEU A 51 14.12 -26.42 -11.57
CA LEU A 51 13.17 -25.39 -11.17
C LEU A 51 12.61 -24.61 -12.39
N TYR A 52 13.29 -24.71 -13.55
CA TYR A 52 13.03 -23.91 -14.77
C TYR A 52 12.71 -24.69 -16.03
N SER A 53 13.36 -25.82 -16.24
CA SER A 53 13.27 -26.50 -17.54
C SER A 53 11.89 -27.10 -17.76
N ASN A 54 11.47 -27.14 -19.03
CA ASN A 54 10.49 -28.13 -19.50
C ASN A 54 11.00 -29.48 -19.03
N THR A 55 10.40 -29.96 -17.95
CA THR A 55 11.01 -31.00 -17.14
C THR A 55 10.96 -32.30 -17.93
N GLN A 56 12.10 -32.77 -18.44
CA GLN A 56 12.13 -34.02 -19.19
C GLN A 56 12.22 -35.20 -18.22
N SER A 57 11.48 -36.26 -18.53
CA SER A 57 11.53 -37.49 -17.74
C SER A 57 12.95 -38.10 -17.67
N SER A 58 13.81 -37.86 -18.66
CA SER A 58 15.21 -38.33 -18.66
C SER A 58 16.05 -37.67 -17.58
N ASP A 59 15.85 -36.37 -17.36
CA ASP A 59 16.66 -35.58 -16.45
C ASP A 59 16.31 -35.93 -15.01
N ILE A 60 15.01 -35.99 -14.66
CA ILE A 60 14.56 -36.43 -13.34
C ILE A 60 15.13 -37.82 -13.01
N LYS A 61 15.03 -38.75 -13.96
CA LYS A 61 15.51 -40.12 -13.78
C LYS A 61 17.01 -40.16 -13.53
N LYS A 62 17.79 -39.38 -14.29
CA LYS A 62 19.24 -39.28 -14.10
C LYS A 62 19.57 -38.71 -12.72
N GLU A 63 18.94 -37.59 -12.35
CA GLU A 63 19.18 -36.93 -11.08
C GLU A 63 18.85 -37.82 -9.88
N LEU A 64 17.71 -38.52 -9.90
CA LEU A 64 17.31 -39.41 -8.81
C LEU A 64 18.23 -40.64 -8.70
N LYS A 65 18.76 -41.12 -9.83
CA LYS A 65 19.67 -42.27 -9.84
C LYS A 65 21.07 -41.91 -9.32
N GLU A 66 21.54 -40.70 -9.62
CA GLU A 66 22.85 -40.16 -9.23
C GLU A 66 22.77 -39.32 -7.93
N MET A 67 21.72 -39.52 -7.13
CA MET A 67 21.44 -38.69 -5.96
C MET A 67 22.16 -39.21 -4.71
N ASP A 68 23.14 -38.44 -4.23
CA ASP A 68 23.83 -38.73 -2.97
C ASP A 68 22.97 -38.45 -1.73
N VAL A 69 23.30 -39.11 -0.61
CA VAL A 69 22.69 -38.85 0.70
C VAL A 69 22.83 -37.37 1.09
N GLY A 70 21.74 -36.79 1.59
CA GLY A 70 21.65 -35.37 1.96
C GLY A 70 21.40 -34.41 0.79
N ARG A 71 21.50 -34.90 -0.46
CA ARG A 71 21.13 -34.11 -1.64
C ARG A 71 19.65 -33.78 -1.62
N THR A 72 19.28 -32.60 -2.12
CA THR A 72 17.88 -32.18 -2.29
C THR A 72 17.66 -31.70 -3.72
N LEU A 73 16.68 -32.27 -4.41
CA LEU A 73 16.22 -31.83 -5.71
C LEU A 73 14.96 -30.98 -5.56
N VAL A 74 14.93 -29.78 -6.14
CA VAL A 74 13.78 -28.86 -6.04
C VAL A 74 13.18 -28.58 -7.41
N MET A 75 11.85 -28.57 -7.46
CA MET A 75 11.07 -28.39 -8.68
C MET A 75 9.86 -27.48 -8.41
N PHE A 76 9.54 -26.62 -9.38
CA PHE A 76 8.29 -25.86 -9.37
C PHE A 76 7.34 -26.39 -10.46
N ILE A 77 6.34 -27.17 -10.05
CA ILE A 77 5.31 -27.70 -10.94
C ILE A 77 4.26 -26.59 -11.19
N ARG A 78 4.62 -25.64 -12.06
CA ARG A 78 3.84 -24.42 -12.34
C ARG A 78 2.41 -24.72 -12.78
N ALA A 79 2.23 -25.70 -13.66
CA ALA A 79 0.91 -26.09 -14.16
C ALA A 79 -0.03 -26.62 -13.05
N GLN A 80 0.52 -27.05 -11.91
CA GLN A 80 -0.22 -27.56 -10.75
C GLN A 80 -0.05 -26.67 -9.50
N ASN A 81 0.48 -25.45 -9.63
CA ASN A 81 0.68 -24.52 -8.51
C ASN A 81 1.35 -25.17 -7.27
N SER A 82 2.31 -26.07 -7.48
CA SER A 82 2.91 -26.87 -6.40
C SER A 82 4.43 -26.77 -6.41
N GLY A 83 5.00 -26.52 -5.23
CA GLY A 83 6.39 -26.81 -4.96
C GLY A 83 6.56 -28.30 -4.69
N LEU A 84 7.57 -28.92 -5.29
CA LEU A 84 7.96 -30.32 -5.05
C LEU A 84 9.46 -30.33 -4.75
N PHE A 85 9.86 -30.99 -3.67
CA PHE A 85 11.26 -31.24 -3.39
C PHE A 85 11.46 -32.63 -2.83
N MET A 86 12.60 -33.21 -3.19
CA MET A 86 12.96 -34.59 -2.87
C MET A 86 14.31 -34.58 -2.20
N THR A 87 14.44 -35.25 -1.06
CA THR A 87 15.71 -35.32 -0.31
C THR A 87 16.07 -36.78 -0.08
N LYS A 88 17.32 -37.15 -0.41
CA LYS A 88 17.85 -38.48 -0.11
C LYS A 88 18.26 -38.50 1.37
N LEU A 89 17.60 -39.34 2.16
CA LEU A 89 17.82 -39.45 3.61
C LEU A 89 19.05 -40.32 3.92
N GLU A 90 19.47 -40.34 5.18
CA GLU A 90 20.62 -41.13 5.66
C GLU A 90 20.38 -42.64 5.60
N ASN A 91 19.12 -43.07 5.74
CA ASN A 91 18.69 -44.46 5.49
C ASN A 91 18.55 -44.78 4.00
N GLU A 92 19.04 -43.89 3.12
CA GLU A 92 18.94 -43.95 1.67
C GLU A 92 17.52 -43.91 1.09
N ASN A 93 16.48 -43.74 1.91
CA ASN A 93 15.14 -43.53 1.39
C ASN A 93 15.03 -42.13 0.77
N LEU A 94 14.07 -41.98 -0.15
CA LEU A 94 13.77 -40.68 -0.75
C LEU A 94 12.57 -40.06 -0.02
N LEU A 95 12.80 -38.94 0.65
CA LEU A 95 11.73 -38.13 1.19
C LEU A 95 11.19 -37.20 0.10
N VAL A 96 9.95 -37.42 -0.33
CA VAL A 96 9.26 -36.61 -1.33
C VAL A 96 8.27 -35.69 -0.63
N SER A 97 8.45 -34.37 -0.78
CA SER A 97 7.67 -33.34 -0.08
C SER A 97 7.02 -32.37 -1.06
N ALA A 98 5.73 -32.08 -0.85
CA ALA A 98 4.97 -31.17 -1.68
C ALA A 98 4.19 -30.12 -0.87
N PHE A 99 3.98 -28.95 -1.48
CA PHE A 99 3.19 -27.87 -0.89
C PHE A 99 2.60 -26.94 -1.95
N GLU A 100 1.49 -26.31 -1.60
CA GLU A 100 0.85 -25.29 -2.42
C GLU A 100 1.74 -24.04 -2.53
N ALA A 101 2.00 -23.60 -3.77
CA ALA A 101 2.90 -22.49 -4.04
C ALA A 101 2.21 -21.13 -3.87
N SER A 102 0.93 -21.04 -4.23
CA SER A 102 0.07 -19.85 -4.11
C SER A 102 -1.31 -20.21 -3.56
N LEU A 103 -1.82 -19.45 -2.60
CA LEU A 103 -3.15 -19.71 -2.01
C LEU A 103 -4.30 -19.27 -2.94
N PRO A 104 -5.50 -19.88 -2.87
CA PRO A 104 -6.66 -19.41 -3.64
C PRO A 104 -7.06 -17.99 -3.24
N MET A 105 -7.62 -17.23 -4.20
CA MET A 105 -8.01 -15.83 -3.99
C MET A 105 -8.97 -15.68 -2.80
N ARG A 106 -9.91 -16.62 -2.63
CA ARG A 106 -10.82 -16.65 -1.47
C ARG A 106 -10.06 -16.68 -0.14
N ALA A 107 -9.01 -17.49 -0.02
CA ALA A 107 -8.24 -17.58 1.22
C ALA A 107 -7.51 -16.26 1.52
N ILE A 108 -6.98 -15.59 0.49
CA ILE A 108 -6.29 -14.30 0.62
C ILE A 108 -7.28 -13.19 1.00
N MET A 109 -8.40 -13.07 0.29
CA MET A 109 -9.40 -12.03 0.54
C MET A 109 -10.11 -12.17 1.89
N SER A 110 -10.17 -13.40 2.43
CA SER A 110 -10.77 -13.65 3.75
C SER A 110 -9.81 -13.35 4.92
N ALA A 111 -8.52 -13.11 4.64
CA ALA A 111 -7.53 -12.92 5.68
C ALA A 111 -7.35 -11.43 6.02
N PRO A 112 -7.35 -11.04 7.31
CA PRO A 112 -7.31 -9.64 7.72
C PRO A 112 -5.97 -8.94 7.44
N SER A 113 -4.85 -9.68 7.31
CA SER A 113 -3.54 -9.07 6.98
C SER A 113 -2.47 -10.06 6.51
N SER A 114 -2.48 -11.30 7.01
CA SER A 114 -1.52 -12.33 6.62
C SER A 114 -2.00 -13.74 6.99
N ILE A 115 -1.51 -14.74 6.28
CA ILE A 115 -1.88 -16.14 6.48
C ILE A 115 -0.63 -16.91 6.90
N ARG A 116 -0.72 -17.75 7.93
CA ARG A 116 0.37 -18.66 8.31
C ARG A 116 0.11 -20.04 7.72
N VAL A 117 1.07 -20.55 6.96
CA VAL A 117 1.00 -21.86 6.31
C VAL A 117 2.16 -22.72 6.81
N LYS A 118 1.86 -23.97 7.17
CA LYS A 118 2.88 -24.99 7.47
C LYS A 118 3.32 -25.64 6.16
N CYS A 119 4.62 -25.69 5.92
CA CYS A 119 5.20 -26.26 4.69
C CYS A 119 6.38 -27.20 5.04
N PRO A 120 6.53 -28.34 4.35
CA PRO A 120 5.62 -28.86 3.33
C PRO A 120 4.26 -29.29 3.90
N GLY A 121 3.23 -29.25 3.07
CA GLY A 121 1.87 -29.63 3.47
C GLY A 121 1.73 -31.15 3.57
N ALA A 122 2.37 -31.87 2.65
CA ALA A 122 2.40 -33.33 2.63
C ALA A 122 3.80 -33.84 2.27
N ALA A 123 4.19 -34.98 2.84
CA ALA A 123 5.48 -35.60 2.60
C ALA A 123 5.39 -37.11 2.81
N VAL A 124 6.07 -37.88 1.98
CA VAL A 124 6.06 -39.34 1.96
C VAL A 124 7.48 -39.86 1.75
N GLU A 125 7.76 -41.02 2.31
CA GLU A 125 9.08 -41.66 2.23
C GLU A 125 9.00 -42.87 1.30
N VAL A 126 9.86 -42.87 0.29
CA VAL A 126 9.97 -43.94 -0.71
C VAL A 126 11.22 -44.75 -0.42
N ASP A 127 11.04 -46.05 -0.21
CA ASP A 127 12.13 -46.99 0.08
C ASP A 127 13.20 -46.97 -1.03
N HIS A 128 14.48 -47.05 -0.64
CA HIS A 128 15.60 -47.21 -1.56
C HIS A 128 15.35 -48.32 -2.59
N ALA A 129 14.72 -49.43 -2.20
CA ALA A 129 14.40 -50.53 -3.12
C ALA A 129 13.64 -50.05 -4.38
N HIS A 130 12.69 -49.12 -4.23
CA HIS A 130 11.95 -48.55 -5.35
C HIS A 130 12.80 -47.61 -6.20
N LEU A 131 13.78 -46.92 -5.60
CA LEU A 131 14.69 -46.02 -6.32
C LEU A 131 15.66 -46.78 -7.23
N THR A 132 16.00 -48.03 -6.91
CA THR A 132 16.79 -48.89 -7.80
C THR A 132 15.96 -49.46 -8.96
N SER A 133 14.63 -49.44 -8.84
CA SER A 133 13.73 -49.95 -9.86
C SER A 133 13.65 -49.02 -11.07
N SER A 134 14.16 -49.50 -12.21
CA SER A 134 14.11 -48.76 -13.47
C SER A 134 12.68 -48.46 -13.96
N SER A 135 11.70 -49.30 -13.59
CA SER A 135 10.29 -49.11 -13.93
C SER A 135 9.67 -48.00 -13.08
N PHE A 136 9.90 -48.01 -11.76
CA PHE A 136 9.44 -46.96 -10.87
C PHE A 136 9.99 -45.60 -11.29
N LEU A 137 11.31 -45.48 -11.48
CA LEU A 137 11.91 -44.21 -11.89
C LEU A 137 11.35 -43.72 -13.23
N LYS A 138 11.12 -44.62 -14.19
CA LYS A 138 10.51 -44.28 -15.49
C LYS A 138 9.09 -43.72 -15.31
N GLU A 139 8.23 -44.44 -14.61
CA GLU A 139 6.84 -44.02 -14.41
C GLU A 139 6.75 -42.76 -13.56
N PHE A 140 7.46 -42.68 -12.44
CA PHE A 140 7.47 -41.49 -11.58
C PHE A 140 7.92 -40.24 -12.35
N SER A 141 9.04 -40.35 -13.08
CA SER A 141 9.56 -39.23 -13.87
C SER A 141 8.60 -38.82 -14.97
N LYS A 142 7.90 -39.78 -15.60
CA LYS A 142 6.90 -39.50 -16.64
C LYS A 142 5.67 -38.79 -16.09
N HIS A 143 5.19 -39.18 -14.91
CA HIS A 143 4.08 -38.51 -14.25
C HIS A 143 4.44 -37.08 -13.82
N VAL A 144 5.63 -36.86 -13.25
CA VAL A 144 6.10 -35.52 -12.89
C VAL A 144 6.24 -34.63 -14.13
N GLU A 145 6.83 -35.14 -15.23
CA GLU A 145 6.88 -34.43 -16.53
C GLU A 145 5.47 -34.06 -17.02
N THR A 146 4.53 -35.01 -16.96
CA THR A 146 3.15 -34.80 -17.41
C THR A 146 2.45 -33.72 -16.58
N LEU A 147 2.61 -33.75 -15.25
CA LEU A 147 2.04 -32.75 -14.35
C LEU A 147 2.70 -31.38 -14.50
N SER A 148 4.00 -31.32 -14.80
CA SER A 148 4.70 -30.06 -15.07
C SER A 148 4.22 -29.37 -16.34
N ASN A 149 3.93 -30.15 -17.39
CA ASN A 149 3.64 -29.62 -18.72
C ASN A 149 2.14 -29.43 -19.01
N ASN A 150 1.24 -30.05 -18.25
CA ASN A 150 -0.20 -30.00 -18.51
C ASN A 150 -0.97 -29.41 -17.33
N LYS A 151 -1.87 -28.47 -17.61
CA LYS A 151 -2.95 -28.09 -16.68
C LYS A 151 -4.08 -29.09 -16.86
N LEU A 152 -4.67 -29.54 -15.76
CA LEU A 152 -5.77 -30.52 -15.78
C LEU A 152 -7.09 -29.77 -15.58
N ASP A 153 -8.10 -30.07 -16.40
CA ASP A 153 -9.30 -29.21 -16.51
C ASP A 153 -10.13 -29.15 -15.22
N ASP A 154 -10.07 -30.19 -14.38
CA ASP A 154 -10.83 -30.31 -13.14
C ASP A 154 -10.16 -29.63 -11.93
N THR A 155 -8.95 -29.09 -12.08
CA THR A 155 -8.25 -28.27 -11.05
C THR A 155 -8.41 -26.77 -11.26
N SER A 156 -9.04 -26.36 -12.36
CA SER A 156 -9.46 -24.98 -12.57
C SER A 156 -10.66 -24.65 -11.67
N SER A 157 -10.57 -23.55 -10.92
CA SER A 157 -11.63 -23.08 -10.01
C SER A 157 -12.94 -22.83 -10.79
N LYS A 158 -13.96 -23.66 -10.55
CA LYS A 158 -15.30 -23.48 -11.10
C LYS A 158 -16.16 -22.74 -10.08
N PHE A 159 -16.24 -21.42 -10.17
CA PHE A 159 -17.19 -20.65 -9.37
C PHE A 159 -18.60 -20.78 -9.94
N PHE A 160 -19.57 -21.04 -9.07
CA PHE A 160 -21.00 -20.87 -9.36
C PHE A 160 -21.40 -19.44 -9.03
N LYS A 161 -21.47 -18.57 -10.04
CA LYS A 161 -22.38 -17.42 -9.98
C LYS A 161 -23.75 -17.91 -10.45
N SER A 162 -24.78 -17.53 -9.70
CA SER A 162 -26.20 -17.73 -10.03
C SER A 162 -26.46 -17.74 -11.54
N GLY A 163 -26.80 -18.91 -12.11
CA GLY A 163 -27.42 -19.04 -13.43
C GLY A 163 -26.53 -19.41 -14.63
N GLU A 164 -25.22 -19.16 -14.64
CA GLU A 164 -24.37 -19.46 -15.82
C GLU A 164 -22.99 -20.02 -15.45
N LYS A 165 -22.61 -21.13 -16.10
CA LYS A 165 -21.29 -21.77 -15.98
C LYS A 165 -20.22 -20.95 -16.72
N ASN A 166 -19.72 -19.90 -16.09
CA ASN A 166 -18.48 -19.26 -16.54
C ASN A 166 -17.34 -19.68 -15.62
N SER A 167 -16.36 -20.42 -16.15
CA SER A 167 -15.11 -20.71 -15.46
C SER A 167 -14.36 -19.41 -15.22
N ASP A 168 -14.16 -19.01 -13.96
CA ASP A 168 -13.30 -17.89 -13.63
C ASP A 168 -11.85 -18.28 -13.95
N ALA A 169 -11.38 -17.96 -15.16
CA ALA A 169 -10.02 -18.20 -15.65
C ALA A 169 -8.93 -17.40 -14.88
N LYS A 170 -9.20 -16.98 -13.65
CA LYS A 170 -8.43 -15.97 -12.89
C LYS A 170 -7.98 -16.43 -11.50
N ASP A 171 -8.38 -17.60 -11.02
CA ASP A 171 -7.89 -18.15 -9.73
C ASP A 171 -6.76 -19.17 -9.95
N VAL A 172 -6.06 -19.54 -8.87
CA VAL A 172 -4.96 -20.53 -8.94
C VAL A 172 -5.47 -21.96 -9.08
N VAL A 173 -4.62 -22.78 -9.68
CA VAL A 173 -4.85 -24.23 -9.85
C VAL A 173 -4.76 -24.92 -8.49
N ASP A 174 -5.70 -25.82 -8.21
CA ASP A 174 -5.65 -26.71 -7.04
C ASP A 174 -4.47 -27.70 -7.17
N PRO A 175 -3.52 -27.72 -6.22
CA PRO A 175 -2.33 -28.57 -6.30
C PRO A 175 -2.57 -30.04 -5.98
N LYS A 176 -3.83 -30.48 -5.77
CA LYS A 176 -4.21 -31.85 -5.36
C LYS A 176 -3.52 -32.98 -6.13
N TYR A 177 -3.22 -32.81 -7.42
CA TYR A 177 -2.55 -33.86 -8.18
C TYR A 177 -1.09 -34.09 -7.75
N VAL A 178 -0.41 -33.05 -7.29
CA VAL A 178 0.95 -33.17 -6.75
C VAL A 178 0.89 -33.47 -5.26
N THR A 179 0.12 -32.71 -4.50
CA THR A 179 0.14 -32.79 -3.03
C THR A 179 -0.57 -34.01 -2.48
N THR A 180 -1.56 -34.56 -3.21
CA THR A 180 -2.37 -35.69 -2.77
C THR A 180 -2.19 -36.90 -3.68
N TRP A 181 -2.53 -36.80 -4.96
CA TRP A 181 -2.54 -37.96 -5.86
C TRP A 181 -1.14 -38.55 -6.06
N LEU A 182 -0.16 -37.75 -6.48
CA LEU A 182 1.21 -38.21 -6.71
C LEU A 182 1.83 -38.78 -5.43
N LEU A 183 1.69 -38.07 -4.30
CA LEU A 183 2.24 -38.55 -3.03
C LEU A 183 1.56 -39.84 -2.55
N SER A 184 0.25 -39.97 -2.71
CA SER A 184 -0.48 -41.21 -2.35
C SER A 184 -0.09 -42.37 -3.27
N ALA A 185 0.16 -42.10 -4.55
CA ALA A 185 0.58 -43.12 -5.51
C ALA A 185 1.96 -43.69 -5.19
N ILE A 186 2.88 -42.85 -4.66
CA ILE A 186 4.24 -43.29 -4.30
C ILE A 186 4.39 -43.73 -2.84
N SER A 187 3.49 -43.35 -1.94
CA SER A 187 3.54 -43.79 -0.54
C SER A 187 3.20 -45.28 -0.38
N GLY A 188 2.42 -45.85 -1.30
CA GLY A 188 1.86 -47.19 -1.06
C GLY A 188 1.12 -47.22 0.28
N ASN A 189 1.49 -48.16 1.16
CA ASN A 189 0.88 -48.34 2.48
C ASN A 189 1.59 -47.58 3.63
N SER A 190 2.65 -46.81 3.37
CA SER A 190 3.48 -46.20 4.43
C SER A 190 2.93 -44.89 5.00
N GLY A 191 1.86 -44.33 4.41
CA GLY A 191 1.23 -43.10 4.88
C GLY A 191 2.11 -41.85 4.74
N MET A 192 1.80 -40.81 5.53
CA MET A 192 2.59 -39.57 5.54
C MET A 192 3.82 -39.72 6.44
N SER A 193 4.97 -39.25 5.97
CA SER A 193 6.23 -39.35 6.72
C SER A 193 6.34 -38.28 7.80
N GLU A 194 6.71 -38.71 9.01
CA GLU A 194 7.09 -37.85 10.13
C GLU A 194 8.52 -37.30 9.97
N ALA A 195 9.35 -37.92 9.12
CA ALA A 195 10.72 -37.48 8.89
C ALA A 195 10.80 -36.07 8.28
N ALA A 196 9.70 -35.53 7.73
CA ALA A 196 9.65 -34.21 7.11
C ALA A 196 9.73 -33.06 8.12
N VAL A 197 10.80 -32.27 8.01
CA VAL A 197 10.93 -30.97 8.68
C VAL A 197 9.88 -30.02 8.13
N ARG A 198 9.01 -29.51 9.01
CA ARG A 198 7.94 -28.56 8.66
C ARG A 198 8.21 -27.19 9.25
N VAL A 199 8.14 -26.17 8.39
CA VAL A 199 8.36 -24.77 8.74
C VAL A 199 7.07 -23.99 8.59
N THR A 200 6.84 -23.00 9.46
CA THR A 200 5.70 -22.09 9.32
C THR A 200 6.13 -20.84 8.56
N LYS A 201 5.45 -20.53 7.45
CA LYS A 201 5.69 -19.33 6.65
C LYS A 201 4.49 -18.40 6.72
N THR A 202 4.75 -17.11 6.90
CA THR A 202 3.73 -16.06 6.80
C THR A 202 3.63 -15.57 5.37
N ILE A 203 2.47 -15.78 4.75
CA ILE A 203 2.11 -15.33 3.41
C ILE A 203 1.38 -13.99 3.54
N LYS A 204 1.97 -12.95 2.94
CA LYS A 204 1.36 -11.61 2.79
C LYS A 204 1.11 -11.36 1.30
N ASP A 205 0.22 -12.14 0.69
CA ASP A 205 -0.10 -12.03 -0.73
C ASP A 205 -1.20 -10.97 -0.94
N PHE A 206 -1.28 -10.42 -2.15
CA PHE A 206 -2.26 -9.39 -2.53
C PHE A 206 -2.69 -9.62 -3.97
N VAL A 207 -4.01 -9.54 -4.21
CA VAL A 207 -4.61 -9.79 -5.53
C VAL A 207 -5.43 -8.57 -5.92
N GLU A 208 -4.97 -7.81 -6.92
CA GLU A 208 -5.68 -6.66 -7.48
C GLU A 208 -5.69 -6.75 -9.01
N SER A 209 -6.88 -6.89 -9.57
CA SER A 209 -7.22 -6.69 -11.00
C SER A 209 -6.39 -7.44 -12.05
N ASN A 210 -5.47 -8.34 -11.66
CA ASN A 210 -4.61 -9.30 -12.39
C ASN A 210 -3.15 -9.33 -11.87
N LYS A 211 -2.78 -8.46 -10.92
CA LYS A 211 -1.45 -8.43 -10.31
C LYS A 211 -1.43 -9.30 -9.05
N ARG A 212 -0.47 -10.23 -9.00
CA ARG A 212 -0.26 -11.17 -7.90
C ARG A 212 1.24 -11.41 -7.68
N ARG A 213 1.63 -11.81 -6.46
CA ARG A 213 3.01 -12.25 -6.19
C ARG A 213 3.36 -13.52 -6.94
N ASP A 214 4.50 -13.50 -7.63
CA ASP A 214 5.10 -14.72 -8.16
C ASP A 214 5.50 -15.68 -7.00
N PRO A 215 5.00 -16.92 -7.00
CA PRO A 215 5.25 -17.87 -5.91
C PRO A 215 6.61 -18.55 -5.97
N THR A 216 7.41 -18.35 -7.02
CA THR A 216 8.67 -19.07 -7.20
C THR A 216 9.64 -18.80 -6.05
N TRP A 217 9.65 -17.59 -5.51
CA TRP A 217 10.44 -17.25 -4.31
C TRP A 217 9.97 -18.00 -3.05
N PHE A 218 8.69 -18.35 -2.97
CA PHE A 218 8.17 -19.22 -1.92
C PHE A 218 8.65 -20.66 -2.11
N VAL A 219 8.64 -21.15 -3.36
CA VAL A 219 9.12 -22.48 -3.73
C VAL A 219 10.61 -22.68 -3.45
N ILE A 220 11.43 -21.63 -3.51
CA ILE A 220 12.85 -21.68 -3.14
C ILE A 220 13.05 -21.73 -1.61
N LYS A 221 12.31 -20.87 -0.90
CA LYS A 221 12.51 -20.64 0.54
C LYS A 221 12.12 -21.78 1.44
N VAL A 222 11.16 -22.61 1.02
CA VAL A 222 10.69 -23.74 1.82
C VAL A 222 11.77 -24.83 1.83
N PRO A 223 12.18 -25.42 0.69
CA PRO A 223 13.25 -26.41 0.61
C PRO A 223 14.56 -25.90 1.24
N LEU A 224 14.96 -24.66 0.95
CA LEU A 224 16.18 -24.10 1.52
C LEU A 224 16.15 -24.11 3.07
N GLN A 225 15.05 -23.64 3.67
CA GLN A 225 14.95 -23.62 5.14
C GLN A 225 14.85 -25.04 5.71
N THR A 226 14.06 -25.92 5.10
CA THR A 226 13.88 -27.29 5.60
C THR A 226 15.16 -28.11 5.49
N SER A 227 15.94 -27.94 4.41
CA SER A 227 17.23 -28.63 4.23
C SER A 227 18.27 -28.12 5.23
N LEU A 228 18.31 -26.82 5.51
CA LEU A 228 19.20 -26.25 6.53
C LEU A 228 18.86 -26.75 7.93
N ILE A 229 17.57 -26.74 8.30
CA ILE A 229 17.12 -27.23 9.61
C ILE A 229 17.39 -28.72 9.75
N ARG A 230 17.18 -29.51 8.69
CA ARG A 230 17.52 -30.95 8.71
C ARG A 230 19.00 -31.18 8.99
N ARG A 231 19.88 -30.38 8.38
CA ARG A 231 21.34 -30.60 8.43
C ARG A 231 21.97 -30.07 9.71
N TYR A 232 21.51 -28.91 10.20
CA TYR A 232 22.15 -28.17 11.30
C TYR A 232 21.25 -28.05 12.55
N GLY A 233 20.06 -28.65 12.55
CA GLY A 233 19.08 -28.48 13.61
C GLY A 233 18.25 -27.20 13.45
N GLU A 234 17.23 -27.07 14.30
CA GLU A 234 16.23 -26.01 14.19
C GLU A 234 16.81 -24.60 14.37
N GLU A 235 17.60 -24.39 15.43
CA GLU A 235 18.16 -23.08 15.77
C GLU A 235 19.24 -22.63 14.75
N GLU A 236 20.32 -23.40 14.59
CA GLU A 236 21.41 -23.03 13.67
C GLU A 236 20.95 -23.03 12.22
N GLY A 237 20.17 -24.04 11.80
CA GLY A 237 19.63 -24.11 10.43
C GLY A 237 18.73 -22.92 10.10
N TYR A 238 17.94 -22.44 11.06
CA TYR A 238 17.13 -21.23 10.87
C TYR A 238 18.00 -19.97 10.75
N VAL A 239 19.04 -19.84 11.59
CA VAL A 239 19.98 -18.70 11.54
C VAL A 239 20.75 -18.68 10.21
N ILE A 240 21.28 -19.82 9.78
CA ILE A 240 21.96 -19.96 8.48
C ILE A 240 21.00 -19.58 7.35
N TYR A 241 19.74 -20.03 7.40
CA TYR A 241 18.73 -19.67 6.40
C TYR A 241 18.54 -18.15 6.31
N LYS A 242 18.45 -17.47 7.45
CA LYS A 242 18.31 -16.00 7.47
C LYS A 242 19.55 -15.31 6.94
N LEU A 243 20.74 -15.78 7.30
CA LEU A 243 22.00 -15.27 6.79
C LEU A 243 22.09 -15.41 5.27
N THR A 244 21.81 -16.58 4.71
CA THR A 244 21.79 -16.79 3.25
C THR A 244 20.85 -15.80 2.54
N ILE A 245 19.66 -15.57 3.11
CA ILE A 245 18.69 -14.61 2.53
C ILE A 245 19.19 -13.17 2.65
N ILE A 246 19.90 -12.81 3.72
CA ILE A 246 20.50 -11.48 3.88
C ILE A 246 21.63 -11.29 2.87
N GLU A 247 22.53 -12.26 2.77
CA GLU A 247 23.67 -12.22 1.86
C GLU A 247 23.20 -12.11 0.39
N PHE A 248 22.17 -12.87 0.00
CA PHE A 248 21.56 -12.74 -1.33
C PHE A 248 21.08 -11.30 -1.58
N LEU A 249 20.36 -10.71 -0.63
CA LEU A 249 19.84 -9.34 -0.76
C LEU A 249 20.96 -8.30 -0.82
N VAL A 250 22.05 -8.51 -0.09
CA VAL A 250 23.25 -7.66 -0.13
C VAL A 250 23.91 -7.77 -1.51
N CYS A 251 24.09 -8.97 -2.04
CA CYS A 251 24.62 -9.17 -3.39
C CYS A 251 23.72 -8.56 -4.46
N SER A 252 22.40 -8.71 -4.36
CA SER A 252 21.45 -8.02 -5.25
C SER A 252 21.57 -6.50 -5.14
N CYS A 253 21.77 -5.96 -3.93
CA CYS A 253 21.95 -4.53 -3.69
C CYS A 253 23.23 -4.00 -4.35
N ILE A 254 24.32 -4.74 -4.24
CA ILE A 254 25.59 -4.41 -4.89
C ILE A 254 25.44 -4.47 -6.41
N LYS A 255 24.87 -5.56 -6.95
CA LYS A 255 24.63 -5.71 -8.39
C LYS A 255 23.77 -4.56 -8.93
N TYR A 256 22.71 -4.19 -8.23
CA TYR A 256 21.86 -3.07 -8.59
C TYR A 256 22.62 -1.74 -8.62
N PHE A 257 23.39 -1.49 -7.55
CA PHE A 257 24.23 -0.31 -7.44
C PHE A 257 25.19 -0.23 -8.63
N THR A 258 25.94 -1.30 -8.93
CA THR A 258 26.89 -1.33 -10.03
C THR A 258 26.24 -1.05 -11.39
N ILE A 259 25.09 -1.66 -11.67
CA ILE A 259 24.40 -1.52 -12.97
C ILE A 259 23.78 -0.13 -13.14
N HIS A 260 23.26 0.47 -12.07
CA HIS A 260 22.42 1.65 -12.19
C HIS A 260 23.00 2.93 -11.58
N HIS A 261 24.20 2.92 -10.98
CA HIS A 261 24.77 4.05 -10.24
C HIS A 261 24.67 5.44 -10.93
N GLU A 262 24.63 5.51 -12.27
CA GLU A 262 24.50 6.75 -13.05
C GLU A 262 23.06 7.31 -13.13
N LYS A 263 22.03 6.54 -12.73
CA LYS A 263 20.62 6.94 -12.82
C LYS A 263 20.14 7.62 -11.53
N ARG A 264 19.44 8.75 -11.64
CA ARG A 264 18.92 9.51 -10.47
C ARG A 264 17.89 8.76 -9.62
N SER A 265 17.09 7.86 -10.20
CA SER A 265 16.04 7.10 -9.50
C SER A 265 16.56 5.97 -8.59
N VAL A 266 17.88 5.82 -8.49
CA VAL A 266 18.54 4.67 -7.86
C VAL A 266 18.63 4.82 -6.34
N SER A 267 18.66 6.05 -5.84
CA SER A 267 18.70 6.34 -4.40
C SER A 267 17.48 5.77 -3.66
N ASP A 268 16.28 5.86 -4.24
CA ASP A 268 15.05 5.37 -3.59
C ASP A 268 15.02 3.84 -3.49
N VAL A 269 15.38 3.15 -4.57
CA VAL A 269 15.41 1.68 -4.61
C VAL A 269 16.48 1.15 -3.65
N LEU A 270 17.69 1.74 -3.67
CA LEU A 270 18.76 1.37 -2.75
C LEU A 270 18.38 1.64 -1.30
N PHE A 271 17.74 2.76 -1.00
CA PHE A 271 17.25 3.06 0.35
C PHE A 271 16.30 1.97 0.86
N GLN A 272 15.35 1.53 0.03
CA GLN A 272 14.44 0.44 0.39
C GLN A 272 15.17 -0.90 0.55
N MET A 273 16.17 -1.20 -0.29
CA MET A 273 17.00 -2.39 -0.16
C MET A 273 17.75 -2.41 1.17
N ILE A 274 18.50 -1.35 1.49
CA ILE A 274 19.29 -1.29 2.73
C ILE A 274 18.39 -1.29 3.97
N LYS A 275 17.22 -0.62 3.93
CA LYS A 275 16.23 -0.66 5.03
C LYS A 275 15.74 -2.09 5.28
N LYS A 276 15.52 -2.87 4.23
CA LYS A 276 15.07 -4.26 4.31
C LYS A 276 16.16 -5.20 4.84
N ILE A 277 17.42 -4.98 4.41
CA ILE A 277 18.58 -5.72 4.90
C ILE A 277 18.80 -5.40 6.39
N ALA A 278 18.82 -4.12 6.78
CA ALA A 278 18.99 -3.67 8.16
C ALA A 278 17.91 -4.25 9.09
N ASN A 279 16.63 -4.23 8.68
CA ASN A 279 15.55 -4.83 9.44
C ASN A 279 15.68 -6.35 9.60
N LYS A 280 16.28 -7.05 8.63
CA LYS A 280 16.54 -8.49 8.72
C LYS A 280 17.72 -8.78 9.66
N ILE A 281 18.77 -7.98 9.60
CA ILE A 281 19.91 -8.05 10.53
C ILE A 281 19.44 -7.82 11.96
N LYS A 282 18.63 -6.77 12.21
CA LYS A 282 18.04 -6.49 13.53
C LYS A 282 17.25 -7.68 14.07
N LYS A 283 16.46 -8.35 13.22
CA LYS A 283 15.71 -9.56 13.58
C LYS A 283 16.60 -10.77 13.81
N LEU A 284 17.80 -10.81 13.22
CA LEU A 284 18.76 -11.89 13.46
C LEU A 284 19.47 -11.71 14.80
N GLY A 285 19.75 -10.47 15.19
CA GLY A 285 20.37 -10.13 16.49
C GLY A 285 19.50 -10.44 17.71
N SER A 286 18.21 -10.74 17.54
CA SER A 286 17.33 -11.19 18.63
C SER A 286 17.33 -12.71 18.84
N PHE A 287 18.08 -13.49 18.05
CA PHE A 287 18.18 -14.93 18.24
C PHE A 287 19.22 -15.25 19.34
N PRO A 288 18.87 -16.12 20.30
CA PRO A 288 19.79 -16.52 21.36
C PRO A 288 20.89 -17.41 20.75
N LEU A 289 22.07 -16.84 20.53
CA LEU A 289 23.26 -17.59 20.14
C LEU A 289 24.16 -17.78 21.37
N GLU A 290 24.73 -18.97 21.52
CA GLU A 290 25.71 -19.22 22.57
C GLU A 290 26.95 -18.35 22.37
N ALA A 291 27.17 -17.44 23.32
CA ALA A 291 28.25 -16.46 23.26
C ALA A 291 29.62 -17.16 23.23
N GLY A 292 30.45 -16.82 22.23
CA GLY A 292 31.81 -17.33 22.09
C GLY A 292 31.95 -18.63 21.29
N SER A 293 30.85 -19.24 20.83
CA SER A 293 30.91 -20.39 19.91
C SER A 293 31.50 -20.01 18.54
N GLU A 294 32.14 -20.98 17.86
CA GLU A 294 32.65 -20.79 16.49
C GLU A 294 31.52 -20.35 15.52
N PHE A 295 30.33 -20.91 15.71
CA PHE A 295 29.13 -20.55 14.94
C PHE A 295 28.69 -19.11 15.21
N SER A 296 28.60 -18.68 16.47
CA SER A 296 28.26 -17.29 16.82
C SER A 296 29.28 -16.30 16.26
N ASN A 297 30.58 -16.63 16.34
CA ASN A 297 31.64 -15.79 15.78
C ASN A 297 31.51 -15.64 14.26
N PHE A 298 31.19 -16.73 13.56
CA PHE A 298 30.90 -16.70 12.13
C PHE A 298 29.69 -15.83 11.80
N VAL A 299 28.59 -15.96 12.54
CA VAL A 299 27.37 -15.15 12.33
C VAL A 299 27.67 -13.66 12.51
N VAL A 300 28.39 -13.31 13.58
CA VAL A 300 28.79 -11.91 13.86
C VAL A 300 29.67 -11.36 12.75
N GLN A 301 30.67 -12.10 12.30
CA GLN A 301 31.54 -11.69 11.20
C GLN A 301 30.77 -11.49 9.89
N ALA A 302 29.85 -12.40 9.55
CA ALA A 302 29.00 -12.27 8.37
C ALA A 302 28.10 -11.03 8.44
N ILE A 303 27.47 -10.77 9.59
CA ILE A 303 26.65 -9.56 9.81
C ILE A 303 27.50 -8.29 9.68
N GLN A 304 28.68 -8.25 10.30
CA GLN A 304 29.58 -7.09 10.22
C GLN A 304 29.95 -6.76 8.77
N LYS A 305 30.27 -7.77 7.95
CA LYS A 305 30.52 -7.59 6.50
C LYS A 305 29.31 -6.92 5.81
N HIS A 306 28.09 -7.32 6.14
CA HIS A 306 26.87 -6.73 5.55
C HIS A 306 26.59 -5.31 6.03
N VAL A 307 26.86 -4.99 7.31
CA VAL A 307 26.72 -3.63 7.85
C VAL A 307 27.62 -2.66 7.12
N VAL A 308 28.88 -3.04 6.83
CA VAL A 308 29.81 -2.21 6.05
C VAL A 308 29.24 -1.88 4.65
N VAL A 309 28.56 -2.83 4.00
CA VAL A 309 27.91 -2.57 2.70
C VAL A 309 26.75 -1.57 2.86
N ILE A 310 25.93 -1.72 3.89
CA ILE A 310 24.83 -0.78 4.17
C ILE A 310 25.37 0.64 4.39
N GLU A 311 26.43 0.79 5.18
CA GLU A 311 27.06 2.08 5.45
C GLU A 311 27.59 2.73 4.18
N LYS A 312 28.27 1.95 3.32
CA LYS A 312 28.77 2.42 2.03
C LYS A 312 27.64 2.87 1.11
N VAL A 313 26.58 2.07 0.97
CA VAL A 313 25.43 2.44 0.12
C VAL A 313 24.72 3.67 0.67
N ARG A 314 24.57 3.77 1.99
CA ARG A 314 23.97 4.93 2.65
C ARG A 314 24.79 6.21 2.41
N ALA A 315 26.11 6.14 2.53
CA ALA A 315 26.98 7.27 2.23
C ALA A 315 26.82 7.77 0.79
N VAL A 316 26.62 6.86 -0.18
CA VAL A 316 26.34 7.26 -1.57
C VAL A 316 24.96 7.92 -1.73
N ILE A 317 23.93 7.40 -1.04
CA ILE A 317 22.60 8.01 -1.04
C ILE A 317 22.65 9.42 -0.43
N ASP A 318 23.34 9.57 0.71
CA ASP A 318 23.48 10.84 1.42
C ASP A 318 24.24 11.85 0.55
N ALA A 319 25.35 11.46 -0.09
CA ALA A 319 26.09 12.30 -1.01
C ALA A 319 25.26 12.72 -2.25
N ASN A 320 24.46 11.81 -2.80
CA ASN A 320 23.54 12.13 -3.90
C ASN A 320 22.46 13.13 -3.45
N TRP A 321 21.95 12.99 -2.22
CA TRP A 321 20.98 13.90 -1.65
C TRP A 321 21.57 15.30 -1.45
N GLU A 322 22.78 15.40 -0.89
CA GLU A 322 23.52 16.66 -0.76
C GLU A 322 23.76 17.32 -2.12
N ALA A 323 24.16 16.54 -3.14
CA ALA A 323 24.35 17.05 -4.50
C ALA A 323 23.04 17.58 -5.13
N ILE A 324 21.90 16.95 -4.84
CA ILE A 324 20.58 17.42 -5.27
C ILE A 324 20.23 18.73 -4.54
N GLN A 325 20.43 18.79 -3.22
CA GLN A 325 20.18 19.99 -2.42
C GLN A 325 21.02 21.18 -2.93
N ASN A 326 22.30 20.95 -3.21
CA ASN A 326 23.22 21.97 -3.74
C ASN A 326 22.82 22.43 -5.16
N ASN A 327 22.46 21.50 -6.06
CA ASN A 327 21.94 21.85 -7.40
C ASN A 327 20.62 22.64 -7.33
N TYR A 328 19.77 22.36 -6.33
CA TYR A 328 18.53 23.10 -6.13
C TYR A 328 18.79 24.53 -5.63
N GLN A 329 19.85 24.75 -4.85
CA GLN A 329 20.29 26.08 -4.44
C GLN A 329 20.90 26.89 -5.59
N GLU A 330 21.68 26.27 -6.50
CA GLU A 330 22.22 26.96 -7.67
C GLU A 330 21.14 27.43 -8.67
N ARG A 331 20.05 26.67 -8.81
CA ARG A 331 18.90 27.02 -9.69
C ARG A 331 17.98 28.11 -9.12
N ARG A 332 18.24 28.64 -7.91
CA ARG A 332 17.52 29.78 -7.31
C ARG A 332 18.03 31.16 -7.74
N THR A 333 18.95 31.27 -8.70
CA THR A 333 19.26 32.57 -9.34
C THR A 333 18.17 32.97 -10.35
N ILE A 334 16.94 33.14 -9.86
CA ILE A 334 15.94 33.95 -10.57
C ILE A 334 16.41 35.39 -10.43
N LYS A 335 16.80 36.02 -11.56
CA LYS A 335 17.12 37.45 -11.61
C LYS A 335 15.86 38.25 -11.31
N PHE A 336 15.68 38.68 -10.07
CA PHE A 336 14.66 39.68 -9.74
C PHE A 336 15.07 41.02 -10.35
N LYS A 337 14.23 41.56 -11.23
CA LYS A 337 14.28 42.98 -11.59
C LYS A 337 13.76 43.75 -10.38
N ALA A 338 14.62 44.57 -9.78
CA ALA A 338 14.24 45.45 -8.68
C ALA A 338 13.15 46.44 -9.17
N PRO A 339 12.04 46.63 -8.44
CA PRO A 339 11.29 47.87 -8.53
C PRO A 339 12.12 48.97 -7.87
N ASP A 340 12.29 50.06 -8.59
CA ASP A 340 12.88 51.29 -8.11
C ASP A 340 12.12 51.80 -6.88
N SER A 341 12.84 51.94 -5.77
CA SER A 341 12.89 53.12 -4.89
C SER A 341 12.99 52.76 -3.40
N GLY A 342 14.16 53.10 -2.83
CA GLY A 342 14.26 53.66 -1.49
C GLY A 342 14.43 52.70 -0.31
N ALA A 343 15.66 52.26 -0.06
CA ALA A 343 16.49 52.79 1.03
C ALA A 343 17.75 51.94 1.23
N GLN A 344 18.84 52.62 1.55
CA GLN A 344 20.21 52.11 1.65
C GLN A 344 20.40 51.20 2.87
N ASP A 345 20.82 49.95 2.62
CA ASP A 345 21.49 49.12 3.62
C ASP A 345 22.92 49.63 3.84
N CYS A 346 23.11 50.39 4.92
CA CYS A 346 24.42 50.69 5.48
C CYS A 346 24.77 49.65 6.55
N TYR A 347 25.79 48.84 6.28
CA TYR A 347 26.54 48.08 7.27
C TYR A 347 27.12 49.00 8.35
N LEU A 348 26.96 48.66 9.64
CA LEU A 348 27.74 49.26 10.73
C LEU A 348 28.37 48.18 11.63
N LYS A 349 29.71 48.14 11.64
CA LYS A 349 30.55 47.41 12.61
C LYS A 349 30.62 48.20 13.92
N PHE A 350 30.09 47.66 15.02
CA PHE A 350 30.29 48.24 16.36
C PHE A 350 31.50 47.63 17.07
N VAL A 351 32.69 48.16 16.77
CA VAL A 351 33.97 47.76 17.40
C VAL A 351 33.99 48.06 18.91
N ALA A 352 33.14 48.95 19.40
CA ALA A 352 33.03 49.28 20.83
C ALA A 352 32.39 48.16 21.66
N LEU A 353 31.44 47.40 21.10
CA LEU A 353 30.72 46.34 21.82
C LEU A 353 31.62 45.13 22.09
N GLN A 354 32.54 44.85 21.17
CA GLN A 354 33.42 43.69 21.25
C GLN A 354 34.54 43.86 22.29
N LYS A 355 34.95 45.11 22.59
CA LYS A 355 35.87 45.41 23.69
C LYS A 355 35.21 45.31 25.07
N PHE A 356 33.92 45.61 25.18
CA PHE A 356 33.15 45.50 26.42
C PHE A 356 32.87 44.03 26.80
N ILE A 357 32.61 43.17 25.81
CA ILE A 357 32.35 41.75 26.04
C ILE A 357 33.62 41.01 26.51
N CYS A 358 34.80 41.37 25.98
CA CYS A 358 36.07 40.78 26.43
C CYS A 358 36.55 41.27 27.81
N SER A 359 36.00 42.36 28.34
CA SER A 359 36.37 42.88 29.67
C SER A 359 35.57 42.27 30.84
N LEU A 360 34.68 41.32 30.58
CA LEU A 360 33.76 40.76 31.57
C LEU A 360 34.02 39.28 31.94
N SER A 361 35.16 38.71 31.53
CA SER A 361 35.69 37.46 32.11
C SER A 361 36.24 37.77 33.52
N GLU A 362 35.94 37.10 34.65
CA GLU A 362 35.48 35.73 34.97
C GLU A 362 34.72 35.74 36.35
N PRO A 363 34.54 34.60 37.07
CA PRO A 363 33.48 33.60 36.92
C PRO A 363 32.63 33.46 38.21
N THR A 364 31.35 33.08 38.13
CA THR A 364 30.77 32.12 39.10
C THR A 364 29.42 31.57 38.66
N ASP A 365 29.35 30.28 38.92
CA ASP A 365 28.39 29.23 38.63
C ASP A 365 27.04 29.37 39.36
N TYR A 366 25.90 29.53 38.65
CA TYR A 366 24.65 28.83 39.01
C TYR A 366 23.73 28.66 37.79
N ARG A 367 23.32 27.41 37.57
CA ARG A 367 22.33 26.93 36.60
C ARG A 367 20.97 27.65 36.71
N THR A 368 20.55 28.33 35.64
CA THR A 368 19.20 28.24 35.05
C THR A 368 19.28 28.63 33.59
N LYS A 369 19.25 27.64 32.68
CA LYS A 369 19.20 27.87 31.24
C LYS A 369 17.84 28.47 30.88
N ILE A 370 17.83 29.76 30.57
CA ILE A 370 16.81 30.41 29.77
C ILE A 370 16.93 29.84 28.34
N PRO A 371 15.84 29.43 27.67
CA PRO A 371 15.93 28.84 26.34
C PRO A 371 16.31 29.90 25.29
N PHE A 372 17.11 29.39 24.35
CA PHE A 372 17.70 30.00 23.17
C PHE A 372 16.66 30.76 22.31
N ARG A 373 16.95 32.01 21.94
CA ARG A 373 16.22 32.77 20.90
C ARG A 373 17.13 32.96 19.67
N PRO A 374 16.85 32.32 18.52
CA PRO A 374 17.39 32.75 17.25
C PRO A 374 16.42 33.72 16.54
N HIS A 375 17.00 34.65 15.77
CA HIS A 375 16.30 35.60 14.93
C HIS A 375 15.39 34.91 13.92
N ILE A 376 14.14 35.41 13.80
CA ILE A 376 13.01 34.74 13.16
C ILE A 376 12.89 35.11 11.67
N SER A 377 12.74 34.10 10.81
CA SER A 377 12.33 34.26 9.40
C SER A 377 10.79 34.33 9.27
N GLY A 378 10.26 34.96 8.22
CA GLY A 378 8.84 35.34 8.14
C GLY A 378 7.78 34.22 8.30
N SER A 379 8.12 32.94 8.06
CA SER A 379 7.22 31.78 8.27
C SER A 379 7.16 31.31 9.73
N GLU A 380 8.29 31.42 10.45
CA GLU A 380 8.42 31.04 11.86
C GLU A 380 7.64 31.99 12.78
N ASN A 381 7.48 33.27 12.39
CA ASN A 381 6.63 34.23 13.11
C ASN A 381 5.15 33.81 13.10
N PHE A 382 4.66 33.26 11.99
CA PHE A 382 3.25 32.85 11.88
C PHE A 382 2.95 31.64 12.76
N LEU A 383 3.82 30.62 12.74
CA LEU A 383 3.66 29.42 13.58
C LEU A 383 3.69 29.78 15.06
N PHE A 384 4.66 30.60 15.46
CA PHE A 384 4.78 31.08 16.83
C PHE A 384 3.56 31.91 17.27
N GLU A 385 3.06 32.81 16.42
CA GLU A 385 1.85 33.58 16.75
C GLU A 385 0.60 32.69 16.87
N TYR A 386 0.47 31.68 16.02
CA TYR A 386 -0.64 30.72 16.05
C TYR A 386 -0.64 29.93 17.37
N GLU A 387 0.53 29.41 17.75
CA GLU A 387 0.78 28.66 18.99
C GLU A 387 0.73 29.54 20.25
N LEU A 388 0.87 30.86 20.13
CA LEU A 388 0.73 31.76 21.27
C LEU A 388 -0.73 32.18 21.50
N LYS A 389 -1.48 32.45 20.41
CA LYS A 389 -2.84 32.98 20.45
C LYS A 389 -3.89 31.92 20.78
N LEU A 390 -3.75 30.70 20.27
CA LEU A 390 -4.76 29.64 20.47
C LEU A 390 -4.75 29.04 21.88
N PRO A 391 -3.62 28.56 22.42
CA PRO A 391 -3.47 28.12 23.80
C PRO A 391 -3.97 29.06 24.90
N SER A 392 -4.00 30.37 24.64
CA SER A 392 -4.47 31.38 25.58
C SER A 392 -5.97 31.67 25.50
N THR A 393 -6.69 31.07 24.54
CA THR A 393 -8.12 31.33 24.32
C THR A 393 -8.97 30.21 24.91
N PRO A 394 -9.87 30.49 25.87
CA PRO A 394 -10.82 29.51 26.38
C PRO A 394 -11.83 29.05 25.31
N ILE A 395 -12.23 27.78 25.35
CA ILE A 395 -13.19 27.16 24.42
C ILE A 395 -14.55 27.90 24.37
N ASP A 396 -14.93 28.60 25.45
CA ASP A 396 -16.26 29.21 25.63
C ASP A 396 -16.35 30.72 25.28
N GLN A 397 -15.25 31.40 24.87
CA GLN A 397 -15.22 32.88 24.68
C GLN A 397 -14.67 33.36 23.32
N SER A 398 -14.86 32.61 22.23
CA SER A 398 -14.08 32.79 20.99
C SER A 398 -14.60 33.77 19.93
N ASN A 399 -15.79 34.38 20.09
CA ASN A 399 -16.45 35.04 18.96
C ASN A 399 -15.90 36.42 18.53
N GLU A 400 -15.16 37.15 19.38
CA GLU A 400 -14.67 38.50 19.03
C GLU A 400 -13.15 38.63 18.83
N ILE A 401 -12.34 37.67 19.29
CA ILE A 401 -10.86 37.83 19.36
C ILE A 401 -10.12 37.04 18.27
N LEU A 402 -10.70 35.97 17.71
CA LEU A 402 -10.01 35.01 16.83
C LEU A 402 -10.32 35.16 15.32
N GLY A 403 -10.93 36.28 14.90
CA GLY A 403 -11.27 36.53 13.49
C GLY A 403 -10.04 36.43 12.58
N GLY A 404 -9.95 35.35 11.79
CA GLY A 404 -8.84 35.05 10.87
C GLY A 404 -7.78 34.06 11.39
N VAL A 405 -7.94 33.48 12.58
CA VAL A 405 -7.06 32.41 13.10
C VAL A 405 -7.75 31.04 13.01
N LEU A 406 -9.08 31.01 13.15
CA LEU A 406 -9.92 29.81 13.09
C LEU A 406 -10.57 29.56 11.72
N ASP A 407 -10.16 30.26 10.67
CA ASP A 407 -10.54 29.90 9.32
C ASP A 407 -9.67 28.74 8.80
N PHE A 408 -10.22 27.96 7.86
CA PHE A 408 -9.52 26.79 7.35
C PHE A 408 -8.22 27.14 6.61
N GLN A 409 -8.12 28.30 5.96
CA GLN A 409 -6.91 28.69 5.23
C GLN A 409 -5.74 28.95 6.19
N SER A 410 -6.00 29.62 7.31
CA SER A 410 -5.01 29.84 8.37
C SER A 410 -4.62 28.54 9.06
N PHE A 411 -5.59 27.65 9.31
CA PHE A 411 -5.36 26.33 9.87
C PHE A 411 -4.51 25.43 8.95
N GLU A 412 -4.83 25.40 7.65
CA GLU A 412 -4.07 24.64 6.65
C GLU A 412 -2.66 25.22 6.48
N LYS A 413 -2.52 26.55 6.49
CA LYS A 413 -1.20 27.21 6.47
C LYS A 413 -0.36 26.84 7.70
N TYR A 414 -0.98 26.78 8.88
CA TYR A 414 -0.31 26.35 10.10
C TYR A 414 0.15 24.89 9.97
N PHE A 415 -0.73 23.98 9.55
CA PHE A 415 -0.38 22.57 9.35
C PHE A 415 0.81 22.39 8.38
N LYS A 416 0.80 23.07 7.23
CA LYS A 416 1.90 23.00 6.26
C LYS A 416 3.22 23.50 6.86
N GLY A 417 3.20 24.66 7.52
CA GLY A 417 4.41 25.21 8.15
C GLY A 417 4.92 24.34 9.30
N ALA A 418 4.02 23.81 10.13
CA ALA A 418 4.36 22.89 11.22
C ALA A 418 4.97 21.59 10.69
N THR A 419 4.45 21.06 9.57
CA THR A 419 5.00 19.85 8.93
C THR A 419 6.42 20.09 8.40
N GLU A 420 6.64 21.23 7.74
CA GLU A 420 7.95 21.60 7.22
C GLU A 420 8.98 21.80 8.35
N GLN A 421 8.58 22.42 9.47
CA GLN A 421 9.50 22.83 10.52
C GLN A 421 9.66 21.81 11.66
N TYR A 422 8.60 21.08 12.02
CA TYR A 422 8.56 20.24 13.23
C TYR A 422 8.63 18.74 12.95
N SER A 423 8.62 18.29 11.69
CA SER A 423 8.65 16.85 11.33
C SER A 423 9.82 16.05 11.91
N ASN A 424 10.95 16.70 12.22
CA ASN A 424 12.12 16.06 12.84
C ASN A 424 12.22 16.29 14.36
N ASN A 425 11.24 16.96 14.98
CA ASN A 425 11.21 17.25 16.41
C ASN A 425 9.89 16.73 17.04
N PRO A 426 9.92 15.56 17.70
CA PRO A 426 8.73 14.96 18.31
C PRO A 426 8.02 15.84 19.35
N GLU A 427 8.75 16.67 20.09
CA GLU A 427 8.18 17.58 21.10
C GLU A 427 7.44 18.75 20.44
N ALA A 428 8.06 19.36 19.41
CA ALA A 428 7.42 20.43 18.66
C ALA A 428 6.21 19.93 17.85
N TRP A 429 6.30 18.72 17.28
CA TRP A 429 5.16 18.09 16.62
C TRP A 429 4.03 17.77 17.60
N SER A 430 4.36 17.33 18.81
CA SER A 430 3.36 17.10 19.87
C SER A 430 2.63 18.39 20.26
N ASN A 431 3.35 19.52 20.36
CA ASN A 431 2.75 20.82 20.59
C ASN A 431 1.87 21.29 19.41
N ALA A 432 2.30 21.01 18.18
CA ALA A 432 1.54 21.37 16.99
C ALA A 432 0.22 20.59 16.89
N LEU A 433 0.25 19.28 17.16
CA LEU A 433 -0.96 18.46 17.25
C LEU A 433 -1.91 18.96 18.34
N LEU A 434 -1.39 19.27 19.54
CA LEU A 434 -2.21 19.84 20.61
C LEU A 434 -2.88 21.16 20.17
N THR A 435 -2.14 22.03 19.48
CA THR A 435 -2.66 23.31 18.96
C THR A 435 -3.75 23.10 17.91
N MET A 436 -3.57 22.13 17.01
CA MET A 436 -4.56 21.78 15.98
C MET A 436 -5.85 21.20 16.59
N PHE A 437 -5.74 20.31 17.56
CA PHE A 437 -6.91 19.80 18.30
C PHE A 437 -7.62 20.92 19.05
N HIS A 438 -6.88 21.84 19.67
CA HIS A 438 -7.48 22.98 20.36
C HIS A 438 -8.28 23.87 19.39
N ALA A 439 -7.70 24.21 18.24
CA ALA A 439 -8.39 25.00 17.21
C ALA A 439 -9.64 24.30 16.66
N ALA A 440 -9.56 22.98 16.40
CA ALA A 440 -10.71 22.20 15.96
C ALA A 440 -11.84 22.18 17.00
N VAL A 441 -11.51 22.06 18.29
CA VAL A 441 -12.48 22.11 19.39
C VAL A 441 -13.12 23.50 19.55
N ILE A 442 -12.35 24.57 19.40
CA ILE A 442 -12.90 25.93 19.45
C ILE A 442 -13.86 26.16 18.27
N LYS A 443 -13.46 25.77 17.04
CA LYS A 443 -14.33 25.85 15.86
C LYS A 443 -15.60 25.01 16.04
N ASP A 444 -15.46 23.82 16.62
CA ASP A 444 -16.59 22.96 16.93
C ASP A 444 -17.58 23.61 17.89
N SER A 445 -17.10 24.21 18.98
CA SER A 445 -17.93 24.96 19.95
C SER A 445 -18.71 26.08 19.26
N MET A 446 -18.06 26.83 18.37
CA MET A 446 -18.71 27.88 17.56
C MET A 446 -19.80 27.30 16.65
N CYS A 447 -19.50 26.22 15.93
CA CYS A 447 -20.47 25.56 15.05
C CYS A 447 -21.65 24.97 15.83
N VAL A 448 -21.41 24.43 17.03
CA VAL A 448 -22.46 23.92 17.93
C VAL A 448 -23.39 25.04 18.40
N ASN A 449 -22.87 26.25 18.60
CA ASN A 449 -23.68 27.42 18.96
C ASN A 449 -24.48 27.94 17.76
N ALA A 450 -23.88 27.98 16.56
CA ALA A 450 -24.55 28.40 15.32
C ALA A 450 -25.58 27.36 14.83
N HIS A 451 -25.30 26.07 15.02
CA HIS A 451 -26.08 24.94 14.54
C HIS A 451 -26.32 23.92 15.66
N PRO A 452 -27.34 24.13 16.54
CA PRO A 452 -27.58 23.30 17.72
C PRO A 452 -27.79 21.80 17.46
N ILE A 453 -28.16 21.42 16.24
CA ILE A 453 -28.28 20.02 15.81
C ILE A 453 -26.96 19.24 15.97
N LEU A 454 -25.80 19.90 15.84
CA LEU A 454 -24.48 19.30 16.07
C LEU A 454 -24.32 18.71 17.48
N LYS A 455 -25.08 19.17 18.48
CA LYS A 455 -25.04 18.61 19.86
C LYS A 455 -25.47 17.15 19.92
N GLN A 456 -26.25 16.70 18.94
CA GLN A 456 -26.74 15.33 18.86
C GLN A 456 -25.78 14.39 18.10
N HIS A 457 -24.74 14.95 17.48
CA HIS A 457 -23.76 14.23 16.67
C HIS A 457 -22.40 14.22 17.36
N LYS A 458 -21.63 13.15 17.15
CA LYS A 458 -20.26 13.03 17.68
C LYS A 458 -19.35 14.09 17.05
N THR A 459 -18.29 14.47 17.78
CA THR A 459 -17.25 15.38 17.29
C THR A 459 -16.52 14.81 16.06
N GLY A 460 -16.22 13.51 16.07
CA GLY A 460 -15.32 12.88 15.10
C GLY A 460 -13.84 13.05 15.44
N LEU A 461 -13.51 13.67 16.59
CA LEU A 461 -12.14 13.80 17.09
C LEU A 461 -11.82 12.62 18.02
N ASP A 462 -10.79 11.86 17.69
CA ASP A 462 -10.32 10.79 18.56
C ASP A 462 -9.26 11.31 19.54
N ILE A 463 -9.69 11.50 20.79
CA ILE A 463 -8.82 11.96 21.87
C ILE A 463 -7.87 10.87 22.39
N SER A 464 -8.01 9.61 21.96
CA SER A 464 -7.09 8.55 22.40
C SER A 464 -5.65 8.79 21.95
N ILE A 465 -5.48 9.44 20.79
CA ILE A 465 -4.19 9.84 20.21
C ILE A 465 -3.46 10.86 21.11
N LEU A 466 -4.21 11.66 21.88
CA LEU A 466 -3.64 12.71 22.69
C LEU A 466 -2.90 12.19 23.94
N SER A 467 -3.06 10.92 24.32
CA SER A 467 -2.34 10.32 25.45
C SER A 467 -0.84 10.15 25.20
N ASP A 468 -0.44 10.13 23.92
CA ASP A 468 0.92 9.79 23.51
C ASP A 468 1.78 11.05 23.22
N LEU A 469 1.22 12.25 23.44
CA LEU A 469 1.90 13.52 23.17
C LEU A 469 2.98 13.85 24.20
N LEU A 470 4.13 14.35 23.71
CA LEU A 470 5.23 14.84 24.54
C LEU A 470 4.98 16.30 24.94
N LEU A 471 4.33 16.52 26.09
CA LEU A 471 3.92 17.84 26.59
C LEU A 471 4.65 18.20 27.89
N PRO A 472 5.87 18.76 27.86
CA PRO A 472 6.66 19.02 29.07
C PRO A 472 6.15 20.19 29.91
N PHE A 473 5.32 21.08 29.37
CA PHE A 473 4.86 22.27 30.07
C PHE A 473 3.46 22.10 30.68
N LYS A 474 3.28 22.63 31.90
CA LYS A 474 1.99 22.60 32.61
C LYS A 474 0.83 23.18 31.81
N HIS A 475 1.04 24.27 31.08
CA HIS A 475 -0.02 24.91 30.28
C HIS A 475 -0.50 24.00 29.14
N GLN A 476 0.39 23.20 28.53
CA GLN A 476 0.02 22.23 27.49
C GLN A 476 -0.86 21.12 28.07
N MET A 477 -0.54 20.63 29.27
CA MET A 477 -1.35 19.62 29.96
C MET A 477 -2.75 20.16 30.33
N GLN A 478 -2.86 21.45 30.67
CA GLN A 478 -4.16 22.10 30.95
C GLN A 478 -5.02 22.16 29.70
N ILE A 479 -4.44 22.55 28.55
CA ILE A 479 -5.15 22.57 27.27
C ILE A 479 -5.59 21.16 26.86
N LEU A 480 -4.73 20.17 27.06
CA LEU A 480 -5.07 18.76 26.83
C LEU A 480 -6.27 18.33 27.67
N GLU A 481 -6.29 18.68 28.96
CA GLU A 481 -7.42 18.41 29.85
C GLU A 481 -8.70 19.09 29.37
N GLU A 482 -8.64 20.34 28.95
CA GLU A 482 -9.78 21.08 28.39
C GLU A 482 -10.36 20.42 27.13
N ILE A 483 -9.50 20.03 26.18
CA ILE A 483 -9.88 19.31 24.95
C ILE A 483 -10.56 17.99 25.30
N CYS A 484 -9.92 17.16 26.13
CA CYS A 484 -10.42 15.86 26.53
C CYS A 484 -11.78 15.97 27.24
N ASN A 485 -11.93 16.95 28.13
CA ASN A 485 -13.18 17.20 28.84
C ASN A 485 -14.31 17.65 27.90
N TYR A 486 -14.01 18.56 26.97
CA TYR A 486 -14.98 19.03 25.98
C TYR A 486 -15.48 17.88 25.10
N VAL A 487 -14.57 17.16 24.45
CA VAL A 487 -14.91 16.07 23.51
C VAL A 487 -15.67 14.96 24.24
N THR A 488 -15.19 14.52 25.41
CA THR A 488 -15.85 13.50 26.21
C THR A 488 -17.28 13.92 26.61
N LYS A 489 -17.46 15.17 27.04
CA LYS A 489 -18.78 15.69 27.46
C LYS A 489 -19.75 15.78 26.27
N ARG A 490 -19.27 16.14 25.09
CA ARG A 490 -20.09 16.23 23.88
C ARG A 490 -20.44 14.85 23.34
N ASP A 491 -19.47 13.96 23.17
CA ASP A 491 -19.68 12.64 22.60
C ASP A 491 -20.53 11.73 23.51
N LYS A 492 -20.47 11.91 24.84
CA LYS A 492 -21.41 11.25 25.76
C LYS A 492 -22.87 11.64 25.55
N LYS A 493 -23.14 12.83 25.02
CA LYS A 493 -24.49 13.34 24.74
C LYS A 493 -24.94 13.09 23.30
N ALA A 494 -24.00 12.78 22.42
CA ALA A 494 -24.27 12.46 21.03
C ALA A 494 -25.02 11.14 20.90
N LYS A 495 -26.00 11.12 20.01
CA LYS A 495 -26.81 9.94 19.66
C LYS A 495 -26.48 9.43 18.27
N PHE A 496 -25.95 10.31 17.41
CA PHE A 496 -25.77 10.08 15.99
C PHE A 496 -24.29 10.19 15.59
N PRO A 497 -23.92 9.64 14.41
CA PRO A 497 -22.56 9.68 13.87
C PRO A 497 -22.00 11.11 13.71
N SER A 498 -20.67 11.23 13.54
CA SER A 498 -20.02 12.53 13.36
C SER A 498 -20.31 13.14 11.97
N LEU A 499 -19.95 14.42 11.81
CA LEU A 499 -20.02 15.12 10.52
C LEU A 499 -19.11 14.48 9.45
N THR A 500 -18.03 13.82 9.87
CA THR A 500 -16.99 13.24 9.01
C THR A 500 -17.09 11.72 8.86
N ASP A 501 -18.12 11.09 9.42
CA ASP A 501 -18.26 9.63 9.39
C ASP A 501 -18.56 9.14 7.97
N SER A 502 -17.57 8.50 7.34
CA SER A 502 -17.62 8.07 5.95
C SER A 502 -18.50 6.83 5.74
N LEU A 503 -18.82 6.11 6.80
CA LEU A 503 -19.62 4.88 6.74
C LEU A 503 -21.13 5.16 6.75
N THR A 504 -21.54 6.39 7.11
CA THR A 504 -22.95 6.75 7.30
C THR A 504 -23.37 7.98 6.49
N ILE A 505 -22.66 8.34 5.42
CA ILE A 505 -22.86 9.61 4.68
C ILE A 505 -24.29 9.76 4.14
N ASP A 506 -24.91 8.65 3.75
CA ASP A 506 -26.26 8.59 3.19
C ASP A 506 -27.28 7.87 4.08
N ASP A 507 -26.95 7.58 5.34
CA ASP A 507 -27.89 7.00 6.30
C ASP A 507 -28.94 8.02 6.78
N GLU A 508 -30.06 7.51 7.31
CA GLU A 508 -31.12 8.34 7.92
C GLU A 508 -30.60 9.13 9.14
N ASP A 509 -29.69 8.54 9.89
CA ASP A 509 -29.08 9.13 11.08
C ASP A 509 -27.86 10.02 10.76
N SER A 510 -27.50 10.17 9.48
CA SER A 510 -26.39 11.02 9.07
C SER A 510 -26.65 12.49 9.41
N PHE A 511 -25.59 13.24 9.70
CA PHE A 511 -25.71 14.67 9.95
C PHE A 511 -26.36 15.39 8.77
N ALA A 512 -25.94 15.04 7.54
CA ALA A 512 -26.43 15.66 6.32
C ALA A 512 -27.95 15.47 6.15
N THR A 513 -28.44 14.25 6.34
CA THR A 513 -29.87 13.93 6.24
C THR A 513 -30.68 14.71 7.26
N ARG A 514 -30.30 14.64 8.53
CA ARG A 514 -31.03 15.29 9.63
C ARG A 514 -30.97 16.81 9.57
N PHE A 515 -29.84 17.38 9.11
CA PHE A 515 -29.69 18.82 8.92
C PHE A 515 -30.62 19.34 7.83
N CYS A 516 -30.70 18.66 6.69
CA CYS A 516 -31.62 19.02 5.61
C CYS A 516 -33.09 18.96 6.03
N GLU A 517 -33.48 17.96 6.83
CA GLU A 517 -34.87 17.81 7.33
C GLU A 517 -35.29 18.92 8.30
N GLN A 518 -34.35 19.53 9.00
CA GLN A 518 -34.62 20.60 9.97
C GLN A 518 -34.43 22.00 9.38
N ASN A 519 -33.79 22.13 8.22
CA ASN A 519 -33.45 23.41 7.61
C ASN A 519 -34.45 23.80 6.51
N SER A 520 -35.29 24.80 6.78
CA SER A 520 -36.33 25.28 5.86
C SER A 520 -35.80 25.74 4.50
N SER A 521 -34.61 26.36 4.45
CA SER A 521 -33.98 26.80 3.19
C SER A 521 -33.59 25.60 2.32
N MET A 522 -33.02 24.54 2.91
CA MET A 522 -32.65 23.32 2.19
C MET A 522 -33.88 22.53 1.72
N ILE A 523 -34.95 22.48 2.52
CA ILE A 523 -36.23 21.87 2.09
C ILE A 523 -36.81 22.61 0.89
N GLN A 524 -36.81 23.94 0.92
CA GLN A 524 -37.25 24.75 -0.22
C GLN A 524 -36.38 24.49 -1.45
N TYR A 525 -35.06 24.41 -1.28
CA TYR A 525 -34.13 24.14 -2.37
C TYR A 525 -34.32 22.74 -2.99
N LYS A 526 -34.53 21.70 -2.15
CA LYS A 526 -34.91 20.34 -2.59
C LYS A 526 -36.15 20.38 -3.46
N LYS A 527 -37.20 21.09 -3.00
CA LYS A 527 -38.45 21.25 -3.76
C LYS A 527 -38.24 22.00 -5.07
N MET A 528 -37.47 23.09 -5.06
CA MET A 528 -37.17 23.86 -6.28
C MET A 528 -36.45 23.01 -7.35
N ILE A 529 -35.51 22.15 -6.95
CA ILE A 529 -34.84 21.24 -7.88
C ILE A 529 -35.84 20.23 -8.45
N GLN A 530 -36.66 19.62 -7.60
CA GLN A 530 -37.68 18.65 -8.03
C GLN A 530 -38.70 19.28 -8.99
N ASP A 531 -39.22 20.47 -8.67
CA ASP A 531 -40.19 21.19 -9.51
C ASP A 531 -39.58 21.56 -10.87
N LYS A 532 -38.34 22.07 -10.88
CA LYS A 532 -37.63 22.42 -12.13
C LYS A 532 -37.30 21.18 -12.95
N SER A 533 -36.89 20.09 -12.30
CA SER A 533 -36.62 18.81 -12.97
C SER A 533 -37.87 18.22 -13.60
N GLU A 534 -39.00 18.30 -12.91
CA GLU A 534 -40.29 17.83 -13.44
C GLU A 534 -40.76 18.67 -14.64
N GLN A 535 -40.56 19.99 -14.61
CA GLN A 535 -40.82 20.87 -15.76
C GLN A 535 -39.96 20.50 -16.97
N LEU A 536 -38.65 20.29 -16.75
CA LEU A 536 -37.72 19.90 -17.82
C LEU A 536 -38.03 18.50 -18.37
N ARG A 537 -38.41 17.56 -17.50
CA ARG A 537 -38.84 16.21 -17.89
C ARG A 537 -40.06 16.27 -18.80
N LYS A 538 -41.10 17.01 -18.42
CA LYS A 538 -42.30 17.21 -19.24
C LYS A 538 -41.99 17.87 -20.57
N ALA A 539 -41.20 18.94 -20.58
CA ALA A 539 -40.80 19.59 -21.82
C ALA A 539 -40.01 18.65 -22.76
N ASN A 540 -39.16 17.78 -22.20
CA ASN A 540 -38.46 16.76 -22.99
C ASN A 540 -39.41 15.67 -23.51
N GLU A 541 -40.37 15.22 -22.69
CA GLU A 541 -41.41 14.27 -23.10
C GLU A 541 -42.26 14.83 -24.24
N ASP A 542 -42.73 16.07 -24.13
CA ASP A 542 -43.51 16.75 -25.17
C ASP A 542 -42.69 16.89 -26.47
N ALA A 543 -41.42 17.32 -26.38
CA ALA A 543 -40.53 17.42 -27.54
C ALA A 543 -40.28 16.05 -28.21
N VAL A 544 -40.11 14.99 -27.42
CA VAL A 544 -39.94 13.62 -27.94
C VAL A 544 -41.24 13.12 -28.59
N ILE A 545 -42.41 13.43 -28.02
CA ILE A 545 -43.71 13.10 -28.61
C ILE A 545 -43.88 13.82 -29.96
N GLU A 546 -43.59 15.12 -30.04
CA GLU A 546 -43.63 15.89 -31.28
C GLU A 546 -42.69 15.31 -32.35
N GLN A 547 -41.44 15.00 -31.96
CA GLN A 547 -40.49 14.34 -32.84
C GLN A 547 -41.00 12.97 -33.32
N LYS A 548 -41.67 12.20 -32.46
CA LYS A 548 -42.25 10.91 -32.81
C LYS A 548 -43.42 11.04 -33.80
N VAL A 549 -44.22 12.11 -33.71
CA VAL A 549 -45.27 12.41 -34.69
C VAL A 549 -44.65 12.68 -36.06
N VAL A 550 -43.63 13.55 -36.13
CA VAL A 550 -42.91 13.86 -37.37
C VAL A 550 -42.25 12.60 -37.94
N TYR A 551 -41.60 11.79 -37.10
CA TYR A 551 -41.02 10.52 -37.49
C TYR A 551 -42.06 9.59 -38.13
N ASN A 552 -43.21 9.40 -37.48
CA ASN A 552 -44.30 8.56 -38.01
C ASN A 552 -44.85 9.10 -39.33
N GLN A 553 -44.98 10.42 -39.49
CA GLN A 553 -45.39 11.04 -40.74
C GLN A 553 -44.37 10.80 -41.87
N LEU A 554 -43.08 10.95 -41.60
CA LEU A 554 -42.00 10.68 -42.56
C LEU A 554 -41.98 9.21 -42.99
N ILE A 555 -42.18 8.29 -42.04
CA ILE A 555 -42.27 6.85 -42.35
C ILE A 555 -43.51 6.54 -43.20
N ARG A 556 -44.69 7.06 -42.84
CA ARG A 556 -45.92 6.88 -43.64
C ARG A 556 -45.76 7.41 -45.07
N ARG A 557 -45.28 8.65 -45.22
CA ARG A 557 -45.02 9.26 -46.53
C ARG A 557 -44.01 8.45 -47.37
N SER A 558 -43.01 7.83 -46.73
CA SER A 558 -42.06 6.96 -47.43
C SER A 558 -42.69 5.67 -47.96
N GLN A 559 -43.75 5.17 -47.32
CA GLN A 559 -44.49 3.98 -47.72
C GLN A 559 -45.51 4.27 -48.83
N GLU A 560 -46.08 5.48 -48.86
CA GLU A 560 -47.06 5.90 -49.86
C GLU A 560 -46.41 6.23 -51.21
N ILE A 561 -45.15 6.67 -51.22
CA ILE A 561 -44.43 7.06 -52.43
C ILE A 561 -43.62 5.86 -52.97
N PRO A 562 -43.85 5.41 -54.21
CA PRO A 562 -43.09 4.31 -54.81
C PRO A 562 -41.61 4.69 -54.94
N CYS A 563 -40.73 3.81 -54.47
CA CYS A 563 -39.30 4.03 -54.54
C CYS A 563 -38.79 3.76 -55.97
N GLU A 564 -38.31 4.78 -56.68
CA GLU A 564 -37.71 4.66 -58.04
C GLU A 564 -36.31 4.00 -58.04
N ARG A 565 -36.05 3.04 -57.15
CA ARG A 565 -34.73 2.38 -57.04
C ARG A 565 -34.59 1.32 -58.13
N ILE A 566 -34.47 1.76 -59.38
CA ILE A 566 -34.12 0.90 -60.51
C ILE A 566 -32.59 0.79 -60.54
N LEU A 567 -32.09 -0.41 -60.24
CA LEU A 567 -30.76 -0.96 -60.54
C LEU A 567 -29.61 0.07 -60.67
N HIS A 568 -28.80 0.18 -59.62
CA HIS A 568 -27.41 0.70 -59.64
C HIS A 568 -27.13 2.16 -60.04
N MET A 569 -28.11 3.06 -60.12
CA MET A 569 -27.84 4.51 -60.10
C MET A 569 -28.53 5.18 -58.91
N MET A 570 -27.76 5.65 -57.93
CA MET A 570 -28.27 6.48 -56.84
C MET A 570 -28.79 7.82 -57.41
N ARG A 571 -30.09 7.92 -57.69
CA ARG A 571 -30.74 9.24 -57.84
C ARG A 571 -30.69 9.93 -56.47
N ARG A 572 -29.92 11.02 -56.36
CA ARG A 572 -29.80 11.84 -55.15
C ARG A 572 -31.14 12.41 -54.66
N ASN A 573 -32.19 12.37 -55.50
CA ASN A 573 -33.46 13.07 -55.30
C ASN A 573 -34.68 12.14 -55.09
N CYS A 574 -34.51 10.85 -54.76
CA CYS A 574 -35.67 9.99 -54.43
C CYS A 574 -36.34 10.45 -53.13
N GLU A 575 -37.61 10.84 -53.21
CA GLU A 575 -38.38 11.40 -52.10
C GLU A 575 -38.62 10.38 -50.98
N SER A 576 -39.00 9.14 -51.32
CA SER A 576 -39.17 8.05 -50.33
C SER A 576 -37.87 7.76 -49.56
N CYS A 577 -36.73 7.68 -50.24
CA CYS A 577 -35.41 7.51 -49.60
C CYS A 577 -34.95 8.76 -48.82
N SER A 578 -35.41 9.96 -49.20
CA SER A 578 -35.16 11.20 -48.46
C SER A 578 -35.93 11.22 -47.14
N CYS A 579 -37.24 10.90 -47.18
CA CYS A 579 -38.07 10.78 -45.99
C CYS A 579 -37.51 9.76 -44.98
N ARG A 580 -37.07 8.59 -45.46
CA ARG A 580 -36.45 7.56 -44.61
C ARG A 580 -35.12 8.02 -44.00
N ARG A 581 -34.23 8.64 -44.77
CA ARG A 581 -32.97 9.20 -44.25
C ARG A 581 -33.22 10.29 -43.23
N ASN A 582 -34.20 11.17 -43.47
CA ASN A 582 -34.57 12.22 -42.53
C ASN A 582 -35.09 11.62 -41.22
N ALA A 583 -35.96 10.61 -41.29
CA ALA A 583 -36.44 9.87 -40.11
C ALA A 583 -35.30 9.17 -39.34
N GLU A 584 -34.38 8.51 -40.05
CA GLU A 584 -33.19 7.84 -39.46
C GLU A 584 -32.19 8.84 -38.86
N SER A 585 -32.18 10.09 -39.35
CA SER A 585 -31.30 11.15 -38.83
C SER A 585 -31.86 11.88 -37.61
N MET A 586 -33.13 11.67 -37.25
CA MET A 586 -33.74 12.27 -36.07
C MET A 586 -33.11 11.70 -34.80
N LYS A 587 -32.72 12.59 -33.88
CA LYS A 587 -32.15 12.22 -32.58
C LYS A 587 -33.03 12.81 -31.47
N GLY A 588 -33.49 11.95 -30.57
CA GLY A 588 -34.19 12.36 -29.35
C GLY A 588 -33.21 12.64 -28.22
N SER A 589 -33.50 13.66 -27.41
CA SER A 589 -32.78 13.92 -26.16
C SER A 589 -33.29 13.01 -25.06
N VAL A 590 -32.36 12.42 -24.31
CA VAL A 590 -32.67 11.66 -23.08
C VAL A 590 -32.59 12.62 -21.91
N TYR A 591 -33.66 12.70 -21.12
CA TYR A 591 -33.65 13.46 -19.87
C TYR A 591 -33.21 12.55 -18.72
N GLU A 592 -32.10 12.90 -18.08
CA GLU A 592 -31.60 12.20 -16.89
C GLU A 592 -32.04 12.95 -15.63
N TRP A 593 -32.63 12.22 -14.68
CA TRP A 593 -33.08 12.81 -13.42
C TRP A 593 -31.86 13.11 -12.52
N PRO A 594 -31.69 14.35 -12.03
CA PRO A 594 -30.44 14.77 -11.40
C PRO A 594 -30.24 14.34 -9.95
N LEU A 595 -31.29 13.80 -9.30
CA LEU A 595 -31.25 13.41 -7.89
C LEU A 595 -31.34 11.89 -7.71
N PRO A 596 -30.81 11.33 -6.60
CA PRO A 596 -31.04 9.94 -6.24
C PRO A 596 -32.53 9.61 -6.01
N LYS A 597 -32.86 8.31 -5.91
CA LYS A 597 -34.24 7.86 -5.66
C LYS A 597 -34.65 7.93 -4.18
N GLU A 598 -33.73 7.66 -3.27
CA GLU A 598 -34.00 7.56 -1.84
C GLU A 598 -33.85 8.92 -1.15
N ASP A 599 -34.75 9.25 -0.22
CA ASP A 599 -34.86 10.59 0.37
C ASP A 599 -33.65 11.02 1.21
N ASN A 600 -33.07 10.09 1.98
CA ASN A 600 -31.79 10.23 2.70
C ASN A 600 -30.64 10.60 1.75
N LYS A 601 -30.51 9.90 0.62
CA LYS A 601 -29.49 10.19 -0.41
C LYS A 601 -29.72 11.55 -1.05
N ILE A 602 -30.98 11.91 -1.32
CA ILE A 602 -31.32 13.25 -1.81
C ILE A 602 -30.89 14.31 -0.79
N ASN A 603 -31.23 14.13 0.48
CA ASN A 603 -30.90 15.07 1.54
C ASN A 603 -29.37 15.22 1.68
N SER A 604 -28.61 14.14 1.62
CA SER A 604 -27.14 14.18 1.63
C SER A 604 -26.57 15.00 0.45
N VAL A 605 -27.07 14.80 -0.77
CA VAL A 605 -26.67 15.60 -1.94
C VAL A 605 -27.03 17.08 -1.76
N ILE A 606 -28.23 17.39 -1.25
CA ILE A 606 -28.66 18.78 -1.03
C ILE A 606 -27.80 19.47 0.03
N PHE A 607 -27.45 18.75 1.10
CA PHE A 607 -26.56 19.23 2.15
C PHE A 607 -25.19 19.60 1.57
N GLU A 608 -24.56 18.72 0.80
CA GLU A 608 -23.25 18.99 0.20
C GLU A 608 -23.28 20.18 -0.78
N LEU A 609 -24.36 20.33 -1.57
CA LEU A 609 -24.52 21.46 -2.49
C LEU A 609 -24.71 22.81 -1.77
N ARG A 610 -25.21 22.81 -0.54
CA ARG A 610 -25.59 24.03 0.21
C ARG A 610 -25.02 24.05 1.63
N MET A 611 -23.90 23.37 1.87
CA MET A 611 -23.32 23.27 3.20
C MET A 611 -22.97 24.67 3.73
N PRO A 612 -23.40 25.03 4.96
CA PRO A 612 -22.94 26.25 5.60
C PRO A 612 -21.42 26.31 5.69
N LYS A 613 -20.84 27.47 5.38
CA LYS A 613 -19.38 27.67 5.33
C LYS A 613 -18.68 27.22 6.62
N ASP A 614 -19.24 27.54 7.78
CA ASP A 614 -18.66 27.15 9.07
C ASP A 614 -18.61 25.63 9.28
N LEU A 615 -19.62 24.90 8.79
CA LEU A 615 -19.65 23.43 8.86
C LEU A 615 -18.66 22.80 7.89
N ALA A 616 -18.49 23.39 6.71
CA ALA A 616 -17.47 22.94 5.75
C ALA A 616 -16.06 23.12 6.31
N GLU A 617 -15.76 24.31 6.88
CA GLU A 617 -14.48 24.57 7.53
C GLU A 617 -14.23 23.62 8.71
N LEU A 618 -15.23 23.36 9.55
CA LEU A 618 -15.12 22.40 10.65
C LEU A 618 -14.84 20.97 10.14
N ARG A 619 -15.58 20.52 9.10
CA ARG A 619 -15.38 19.20 8.49
C ARG A 619 -13.95 19.04 7.98
N ASP A 620 -13.46 20.05 7.26
CA ASP A 620 -12.15 20.03 6.63
C ASP A 620 -11.03 20.11 7.69
N MET A 621 -11.23 20.87 8.79
CA MET A 621 -10.33 20.87 9.94
C MET A 621 -10.24 19.51 10.62
N ILE A 622 -11.39 18.89 10.95
CA ILE A 622 -11.44 17.56 11.56
C ILE A 622 -10.76 16.53 10.64
N TYR A 623 -11.05 16.59 9.33
CA TYR A 623 -10.44 15.69 8.37
C TYR A 623 -8.92 15.83 8.36
N LEU A 624 -8.40 17.06 8.29
CA LEU A 624 -6.97 17.33 8.27
C LEU A 624 -6.29 16.84 9.56
N VAL A 625 -6.88 17.10 10.73
CA VAL A 625 -6.36 16.61 12.01
C VAL A 625 -6.31 15.09 12.04
N MET A 626 -7.44 14.44 11.74
CA MET A 626 -7.60 13.01 11.96
C MET A 626 -6.92 12.14 10.89
N PHE A 627 -6.93 12.59 9.64
CA PHE A 627 -6.46 11.79 8.52
C PHE A 627 -5.14 12.25 7.92
N GLU A 628 -4.67 13.47 8.17
CA GLU A 628 -3.38 13.94 7.64
C GLU A 628 -2.34 14.14 8.75
N ALA A 629 -2.71 14.78 9.87
CA ALA A 629 -1.76 15.11 10.93
C ALA A 629 -1.45 13.94 11.88
N CYS A 630 -2.41 13.03 12.11
CA CYS A 630 -2.28 11.91 13.05
C CYS A 630 -1.78 10.59 12.42
N GLN A 631 -1.33 10.59 11.16
CA GLN A 631 -0.73 9.41 10.49
C GLN A 631 0.78 9.30 10.80
#